data_AF-A0A9P7TNU4-F1
#
_entry.id   AF-A0A9P7TNU4-F1
#
_cell.length_a   1.000
_cell.length_b   1.000
_cell.length_c   1.000
_cell.angle_alpha   90.00
_cell.angle_beta   90.00
_cell.angle_gamma   90.00
#
_symmetry.space_group_name_H-M   'P 1'
#
loop_
_entity.id
_entity.type
_entity.pdbx_description
1 polymer ?
#
loop_
_entity_poly.entity_id
_entity_poly.type
_entity_poly.pdbx_seq_one_letter_code
_entity_poly.pdbx_strand_id
1 'polypeptide(L)'
;MYALGLLALLLPLAAANTHNQCDCMSWSEKQPWIHNAQLTRWVCDSFYIDKASWDENSKLCVATNAQFDGDTWEGYCKAAGYWGYYPTRPDGSHDASKDILRVGAAAGHCPDSV
;
A
#
# COMPACT_ATOMS: atom_id res chain seq x y z
N MET A 1 -34.41 -28.92 -27.95
CA MET A 1 -35.15 -27.82 -27.30
C MET A 1 -34.43 -27.46 -26.01
N TYR A 2 -33.99 -26.20 -25.96
CA TYR A 2 -33.56 -25.34 -24.85
C TYR A 2 -33.38 -25.93 -23.44
N ALA A 3 -32.15 -25.83 -22.92
CA ALA A 3 -31.87 -25.41 -21.54
C ALA A 3 -30.39 -25.01 -21.37
N LEU A 4 -29.91 -24.05 -22.16
CA LEU A 4 -28.68 -23.31 -21.88
C LEU A 4 -29.07 -21.92 -21.40
N GLY A 5 -29.26 -21.76 -20.10
CA GLY A 5 -29.60 -20.47 -19.53
C GLY A 5 -29.84 -20.62 -18.06
N LEU A 6 -28.79 -20.34 -17.27
CA LEU A 6 -28.86 -19.93 -15.86
C LEU A 6 -27.46 -19.75 -15.22
N LEU A 7 -26.36 -19.96 -15.96
CA LEU A 7 -24.99 -19.79 -15.44
C LEU A 7 -24.46 -18.34 -15.45
N ALA A 8 -25.33 -17.35 -15.67
CA ALA A 8 -24.95 -15.93 -15.72
C ALA A 8 -25.23 -15.15 -14.42
N LEU A 9 -25.73 -15.78 -13.36
CA LEU A 9 -26.26 -15.10 -12.17
C LEU A 9 -25.37 -15.17 -10.91
N LEU A 10 -24.14 -15.66 -11.03
CA LEU A 10 -23.19 -15.72 -9.91
C LEU A 10 -21.85 -15.10 -10.30
N LEU A 11 -21.85 -13.94 -10.96
CA LEU A 11 -20.73 -13.03 -10.78
C LEU A 11 -20.80 -12.60 -9.31
N PRO A 12 -19.91 -13.07 -8.42
CA PRO A 12 -19.78 -12.35 -7.18
C PRO A 12 -19.33 -10.97 -7.61
N LEU A 13 -20.13 -9.95 -7.30
CA LEU A 13 -19.55 -8.63 -7.10
C LEU A 13 -18.55 -8.85 -5.97
N ALA A 14 -17.32 -9.21 -6.32
CA ALA A 14 -16.17 -8.91 -5.51
C ALA A 14 -16.25 -7.39 -5.40
N ALA A 15 -16.88 -6.90 -4.34
CA ALA A 15 -16.75 -5.51 -3.95
C ALA A 15 -15.24 -5.31 -3.87
N ALA A 16 -14.69 -4.59 -4.85
CA ALA A 16 -13.28 -4.26 -4.84
C ALA A 16 -13.05 -3.59 -3.49
N ASN A 17 -12.17 -4.18 -2.67
CA ASN A 17 -11.87 -3.66 -1.35
C ASN A 17 -11.00 -2.42 -1.54
N THR A 18 -11.67 -1.33 -1.90
CA THR A 18 -11.07 -0.08 -2.35
C THR A 18 -11.04 0.91 -1.20
N HIS A 19 -9.88 1.50 -0.94
CA HIS A 19 -9.64 2.36 0.20
C HIS A 19 -9.19 3.77 -0.23
N ASN A 20 -9.53 4.78 0.58
CA ASN A 20 -9.11 6.16 0.32
C ASN A 20 -7.72 6.48 0.90
N GLN A 21 -7.24 5.66 1.83
CA GLN A 21 -5.95 5.85 2.46
C GLN A 21 -5.38 4.51 2.90
N CYS A 22 -4.05 4.39 2.82
CA CYS A 22 -3.35 3.20 3.27
C CYS A 22 -1.97 3.54 3.85
N ASP A 23 -1.47 2.65 4.68
CA ASP A 23 -0.11 2.60 5.18
C ASP A 23 0.54 1.23 5.08
N CYS A 24 1.86 1.20 5.22
CA CYS A 24 2.60 -0.02 5.40
C CYS A 24 2.96 -0.18 6.89
N MET A 25 2.50 -1.28 7.45
CA MET A 25 2.96 -1.77 8.75
C MET A 25 4.24 -2.58 8.53
N SER A 26 5.17 -2.52 9.49
CA SER A 26 6.37 -3.36 9.45
C SER A 26 6.74 -3.89 10.81
N TRP A 27 7.52 -4.96 10.78
CA TRP A 27 8.09 -5.61 11.94
C TRP A 27 9.58 -5.87 11.72
N SER A 28 10.36 -5.70 12.77
CA SER A 28 11.78 -6.09 12.83
C SER A 28 12.01 -6.93 14.08
N GLU A 29 13.05 -7.76 14.10
CA GLU A 29 13.29 -8.71 15.18
C GLU A 29 13.22 -8.04 16.57
N LYS A 30 12.38 -8.59 17.45
CA LYS A 30 12.12 -8.11 18.83
C LYS A 30 11.40 -6.75 18.94
N GLN A 31 10.83 -6.23 17.85
CA GLN A 31 9.95 -5.06 17.86
C GLN A 31 8.49 -5.49 17.68
N PRO A 32 7.50 -4.69 18.12
CA PRO A 32 6.10 -4.90 17.72
C PRO A 32 5.90 -4.52 16.25
N TRP A 33 4.74 -4.90 15.69
CA TRP A 33 4.27 -4.32 14.43
C TRP A 33 4.00 -2.82 14.63
N ILE A 34 4.59 -1.99 13.77
CA ILE A 34 4.44 -0.54 13.82
C ILE A 34 4.10 0.01 12.45
N HIS A 35 3.42 1.16 12.44
CA HIS A 35 3.33 2.00 11.27
C HIS A 35 4.74 2.39 10.79
N ASN A 36 5.04 2.17 9.52
CA ASN A 36 6.32 2.51 8.93
C ASN A 36 6.15 3.61 7.88
N ALA A 37 6.24 4.86 8.32
CA ALA A 37 6.06 6.05 7.48
C ALA A 37 7.02 6.09 6.29
N GLN A 38 8.26 5.62 6.46
CA GLN A 38 9.27 5.63 5.40
C GLN A 38 8.94 4.62 4.30
N LEU A 39 8.56 3.39 4.69
CA LEU A 39 8.10 2.37 3.75
C LEU A 39 6.79 2.79 3.07
N THR A 40 5.86 3.35 3.83
CA THR A 40 4.58 3.86 3.33
C THR A 40 4.79 4.91 2.26
N ARG A 41 5.60 5.93 2.57
CA ARG A 41 5.90 7.01 1.63
C ARG A 41 6.58 6.50 0.38
N TRP A 42 7.57 5.62 0.53
CA TRP A 42 8.23 4.99 -0.62
C TRP A 42 7.24 4.28 -1.55
N VAL A 43 6.32 3.47 -0.99
CA VAL A 43 5.30 2.77 -1.77
C VAL A 43 4.35 3.75 -2.46
N CYS A 44 3.92 4.79 -1.74
CA CYS A 44 3.06 5.86 -2.25
C CYS A 44 3.68 6.52 -3.49
N ASP A 45 4.91 7.01 -3.34
CA ASP A 45 5.61 7.79 -4.35
C ASP A 45 6.10 6.92 -5.52
N SER A 46 6.38 5.63 -5.30
CA SER A 46 6.93 4.74 -6.34
C SER A 46 5.86 4.07 -7.21
N PHE A 47 4.72 3.68 -6.62
CA PHE A 47 3.72 2.83 -7.30
C PHE A 47 2.39 3.54 -7.57
N TYR A 48 2.14 4.67 -6.91
CA TYR A 48 0.90 5.43 -7.04
C TYR A 48 1.13 6.87 -7.51
N ILE A 49 2.17 7.07 -8.34
CA ILE A 49 2.43 8.33 -9.03
C ILE A 49 1.14 8.82 -9.70
N ASP A 50 0.79 10.08 -9.46
CA ASP A 50 -0.42 10.77 -9.94
C ASP A 50 -1.77 10.19 -9.49
N LYS A 51 -1.78 9.12 -8.69
CA LYS A 51 -3.01 8.48 -8.18
C LYS A 51 -3.26 8.77 -6.70
N ALA A 52 -2.19 9.05 -5.96
CA ALA A 52 -2.20 9.33 -4.55
C ALA A 52 -1.18 10.41 -4.19
N SER A 53 -1.29 10.91 -2.97
CA SER A 53 -0.35 11.85 -2.38
C SER A 53 -0.06 11.47 -0.94
N TRP A 54 1.20 11.64 -0.54
CA TRP A 54 1.60 11.55 0.85
C TRP A 54 0.99 12.67 1.69
N ASP A 55 0.31 12.33 2.80
CA ASP A 55 -0.14 13.30 3.80
C ASP A 55 0.87 13.37 4.96
N GLU A 56 1.54 14.51 5.09
CA GLU A 56 2.53 14.73 6.14
C GLU A 56 1.92 14.74 7.55
N ASN A 57 0.62 14.97 7.71
CA ASN A 57 -0.01 15.02 9.04
C ASN A 57 -0.34 13.62 9.55
N SER A 58 -1.09 12.83 8.78
CA SER A 58 -1.47 11.47 9.16
C SER A 58 -0.36 10.45 8.95
N LYS A 59 0.67 10.78 8.14
CA LYS A 59 1.70 9.86 7.67
C LYS A 59 1.11 8.69 6.87
N LEU A 60 0.02 8.94 6.15
CA LEU A 60 -0.64 7.97 5.27
C LEU A 60 -0.45 8.34 3.80
N CYS A 61 -0.60 7.36 2.92
CA CYS A 61 -0.79 7.61 1.49
C CYS A 61 -2.29 7.80 1.23
N VAL A 62 -2.68 8.93 0.66
CA VAL A 62 -4.09 9.31 0.46
C VAL A 62 -4.40 9.35 -1.04
N ALA A 63 -5.46 8.65 -1.44
CA ALA A 63 -5.94 8.62 -2.82
C ALA A 63 -6.39 10.00 -3.27
N THR A 64 -5.99 10.41 -4.48
CA THR A 64 -6.40 11.68 -5.11
C THR A 64 -7.28 11.45 -6.33
N ASN A 65 -6.93 10.47 -7.17
CA ASN A 65 -7.60 10.20 -8.44
C ASN A 65 -8.10 8.76 -8.58
N ALA A 66 -7.64 7.83 -7.73
CA ALA A 66 -8.08 6.44 -7.72
C ALA A 66 -7.93 5.84 -6.32
N GLN A 67 -8.92 5.06 -5.89
CA GLN A 67 -8.86 4.35 -4.62
C GLN A 67 -7.83 3.21 -4.67
N PHE A 68 -7.26 2.88 -3.52
CA PHE A 68 -6.31 1.78 -3.38
C PHE A 68 -7.03 0.44 -3.37
N ASP A 69 -6.61 -0.48 -4.23
CA ASP A 69 -6.88 -1.90 -4.00
C ASP A 69 -5.99 -2.40 -2.84
N GLY A 70 -6.61 -2.84 -1.75
CA GLY A 70 -5.91 -3.22 -0.52
C GLY A 70 -4.91 -4.36 -0.72
N ASP A 71 -5.25 -5.34 -1.54
CA ASP A 71 -4.37 -6.49 -1.84
C ASP A 71 -3.13 -6.05 -2.63
N THR A 72 -3.32 -5.20 -3.64
CA THR A 72 -2.22 -4.59 -4.40
C THR A 72 -1.31 -3.78 -3.49
N TRP A 73 -1.89 -2.96 -2.60
CA TRP A 73 -1.13 -2.17 -1.63
C TRP A 73 -0.31 -3.06 -0.69
N GLU A 74 -0.94 -4.11 -0.12
CA GLU A 74 -0.26 -5.10 0.73
C GLU A 74 0.90 -5.79 -0.01
N GLY A 75 0.70 -6.15 -1.28
CA GLY A 75 1.72 -6.72 -2.14
C GLY A 75 2.93 -5.80 -2.29
N TYR A 76 2.73 -4.51 -2.54
CA TYR A 76 3.81 -3.53 -2.65
C TYR A 76 4.53 -3.30 -1.32
N CYS A 77 3.82 -3.22 -0.19
CA CYS A 77 4.46 -3.12 1.13
C CYS A 77 5.36 -4.32 1.40
N LYS A 78 4.88 -5.55 1.15
CA LYS A 78 5.67 -6.78 1.31
C LYS A 78 6.90 -6.80 0.40
N ALA A 79 6.72 -6.48 -0.88
CA ALA A 79 7.79 -6.48 -1.85
C ALA A 79 8.86 -5.45 -1.49
N ALA A 80 8.47 -4.19 -1.23
CA ALA A 80 9.42 -3.14 -0.86
C ALA A 80 10.08 -3.41 0.50
N GLY A 81 9.36 -3.98 1.47
CA GLY A 81 9.93 -4.37 2.77
C GLY A 81 11.01 -5.46 2.65
N TYR A 82 10.81 -6.42 1.73
CA TYR A 82 11.73 -7.54 1.49
C TYR A 82 12.92 -7.17 0.59
N TRP A 83 12.64 -6.65 -0.61
CA TRP A 83 13.68 -6.27 -1.57
C TRP A 83 14.48 -5.05 -1.09
N GLY A 84 13.77 -4.16 -0.39
CA GLY A 84 14.26 -2.97 0.22
C GLY A 84 13.85 -1.70 -0.52
N TYR A 85 14.00 -0.57 0.16
CA TYR A 85 13.60 0.76 -0.29
C TYR A 85 14.60 1.83 0.14
N TYR A 86 14.67 2.95 -0.59
CA TYR A 86 15.52 4.07 -0.19
C TYR A 86 14.81 4.94 0.85
N PRO A 87 15.55 5.48 1.84
CA PRO A 87 14.98 6.43 2.78
C PRO A 87 14.51 7.69 2.03
N THR A 88 13.39 8.24 2.46
CA THR A 88 12.84 9.47 1.89
C THR A 88 13.28 10.68 2.71
N ARG A 89 13.81 11.68 2.01
CA ARG A 89 14.31 12.95 2.56
C ARG A 89 13.14 13.85 3.00
N PRO A 90 13.42 14.90 3.80
CA PRO A 90 12.40 15.87 4.21
C PRO A 90 11.70 16.59 3.06
N ASP A 91 12.37 16.72 1.90
CA ASP A 91 11.80 17.31 0.69
C ASP A 91 10.94 16.33 -0.13
N GLY A 92 10.81 15.08 0.34
CA GLY A 92 10.07 14.02 -0.33
C GLY A 92 10.82 13.28 -1.41
N SER A 93 12.06 13.66 -1.73
CA SER A 93 12.90 12.90 -2.64
C SER A 93 13.44 11.64 -1.97
N HIS A 94 13.62 10.56 -2.73
CA HIS A 94 14.27 9.37 -2.21
C HIS A 94 15.81 9.52 -2.23
N ASP A 95 16.46 9.07 -1.17
CA ASP A 95 17.90 9.17 -0.98
C ASP A 95 18.63 7.91 -1.43
N ALA A 96 18.87 7.83 -2.75
CA ALA A 96 19.64 6.75 -3.36
C ALA A 96 21.13 6.71 -2.95
N SER A 97 21.63 7.73 -2.22
CA SER A 97 23.00 7.74 -1.70
C SER A 97 23.15 6.98 -0.37
N LYS A 98 22.03 6.63 0.26
CA LYS A 98 21.99 5.87 1.52
C LYS A 98 21.78 4.39 1.26
N ASP A 99 22.11 3.60 2.26
CA ASP A 99 21.85 2.17 2.24
C ASP A 99 20.35 1.89 2.11
N ILE A 100 20.04 0.84 1.35
CA ILE A 100 18.68 0.35 1.18
C ILE A 100 18.18 -0.18 2.53
N LEU A 101 17.02 0.32 2.95
CA LEU A 101 16.33 -0.14 4.15
C LEU A 101 15.58 -1.44 3.85
N ARG A 102 15.58 -2.35 4.82
CA ARG A 102 14.80 -3.60 4.81
C ARG A 102 14.17 -3.81 6.17
N VAL A 103 13.06 -4.55 6.18
CA VAL A 103 12.35 -4.93 7.42
C VAL A 103 12.21 -6.45 7.49
N GLY A 104 12.02 -6.97 8.70
CA GLY A 104 11.85 -8.42 8.90
C GLY A 104 10.55 -8.94 8.27
N ALA A 105 9.49 -8.14 8.36
CA ALA A 105 8.22 -8.38 7.66
C ALA A 105 7.49 -7.04 7.41
N ALA A 106 6.62 -7.03 6.40
CA ALA A 106 5.76 -5.89 6.09
C ALA A 106 4.35 -6.37 5.74
N ALA A 107 3.36 -5.51 5.97
CA ALA A 107 1.97 -5.72 5.61
C ALA A 107 1.35 -4.40 5.19
N GLY A 108 0.38 -4.44 4.27
CA GLY A 108 -0.48 -3.31 3.99
C GLY A 108 -1.53 -3.17 5.09
N HIS A 109 -1.88 -1.95 5.43
CA HIS A 109 -3.04 -1.63 6.23
C HIS A 109 -3.77 -0.47 5.56
N CYS A 110 -5.06 -0.63 5.33
CA CYS A 110 -5.87 0.41 4.72
C CYS A 110 -7.03 0.70 5.67
N PRO A 111 -6.88 1.67 6.58
CA PRO A 111 -7.95 1.98 7.53
C PRO A 111 -9.16 2.49 6.76
N ASP A 112 -10.32 1.90 7.02
CA ASP A 112 -11.59 2.36 6.45
C ASP A 112 -11.74 3.86 6.74
N SER A 113 -12.03 4.63 5.70
CA SER A 113 -12.29 6.06 5.83
C SER A 113 -13.47 6.27 6.78
N VAL A 114 -13.24 7.02 7.86
CA VAL A 114 -14.27 7.47 8.81
C VAL A 114 -15.30 8.35 8.10
#